data_AF-A0A0M3HUH3-F1
#
_entry.id   AF-A0A0M3HUH3-F1
#
_cell.length_a   1.000
_cell.length_b   1.000
_cell.length_c   1.000
_cell.angle_alpha   90.00
_cell.angle_beta   90.00
_cell.angle_gamma   90.00
#
_symmetry.space_group_name_H-M   'P 1'
#
loop_
_entity.id
_entity.type
_entity.pdbx_description
1 polymer ?
#
loop_
_entity_poly.entity_id
_entity_poly.type
_entity_poly.pdbx_seq_one_letter_code
_entity_poly.pdbx_strand_id
1 'polypeptide(L)'
;MHNEYTNFRHLALQDENLCNISEIKCTCYCLGKQHAAYTAESFKVVYWDEFTLAMMEELENSSRLESEDLRAWQTFLHLIVENMLNGYDHAKNTQIEK
;
A
#
# COMPACT_ATOMS: atom_id res chain seq x y z
N MET A 1 12.71 21.44 9.20
CA MET A 1 11.90 20.26 8.84
C MET A 1 12.82 19.15 8.32
N HIS A 2 13.63 18.54 9.20
CA HIS A 2 14.60 17.50 8.78
C HIS A 2 14.61 16.28 9.73
N ASN A 3 13.61 16.17 10.60
CA ASN A 3 13.61 15.23 11.72
C ASN A 3 12.46 14.19 11.67
N GLU A 4 11.48 14.36 10.79
CA GLU A 4 10.34 13.43 10.65
C GLU A 4 10.61 12.34 9.59
N TYR A 5 11.31 12.67 8.51
CA TYR A 5 11.60 11.73 7.42
C TYR A 5 12.64 10.66 7.76
N THR A 6 13.67 11.03 8.52
CA THR A 6 14.64 10.07 9.07
C THR A 6 13.94 9.08 10.01
N ASN A 7 12.86 9.54 10.65
CA ASN A 7 12.04 8.75 11.55
C ASN A 7 11.22 7.69 10.79
N PHE A 8 10.58 8.03 9.66
CA PHE A 8 9.83 7.05 8.87
C PHE A 8 10.72 5.90 8.36
N ARG A 9 11.90 6.19 7.81
CA ARG A 9 12.86 5.15 7.37
C ARG A 9 13.36 4.31 8.55
N HIS A 10 13.67 4.92 9.69
CA HIS A 10 14.12 4.18 10.88
C HIS A 10 13.00 3.31 11.48
N LEU A 11 11.78 3.85 11.56
CA LEU A 11 10.59 3.14 12.03
C LEU A 11 10.27 1.96 11.11
N ALA A 12 10.32 2.16 9.78
CA ALA A 12 10.10 1.08 8.83
C ALA A 12 11.16 -0.03 8.95
N LEU A 13 12.44 0.32 9.13
CA LEU A 13 13.51 -0.68 9.28
C LEU A 13 13.51 -1.39 10.65
N GLN A 14 12.90 -0.80 11.67
CA GLN A 14 12.76 -1.40 13.01
C GLN A 14 11.42 -2.09 13.24
N ASP A 15 10.49 -1.99 12.29
CA ASP A 15 9.18 -2.63 12.39
C ASP A 15 9.34 -4.14 12.12
N GLU A 16 9.26 -4.95 13.17
CA GLU A 16 9.27 -6.41 13.08
C GLU A 16 8.17 -6.93 12.13
N ASN A 17 7.10 -6.14 11.91
CA ASN A 17 6.03 -6.47 10.99
C ASN A 17 6.48 -6.38 9.52
N LEU A 18 7.44 -5.50 9.16
CA LEU A 18 7.98 -5.45 7.81
C LEU A 18 8.84 -6.67 7.47
N CYS A 19 9.34 -7.39 8.49
CA CYS A 19 9.98 -8.69 8.31
C CYS A 19 8.99 -9.84 8.11
N ASN A 20 7.72 -9.65 8.47
CA ASN A 20 6.68 -10.67 8.32
C ASN A 20 5.78 -10.39 7.10
N ILE A 21 6.29 -10.73 5.91
CA ILE A 21 5.57 -10.55 4.64
C ILE A 21 4.15 -11.16 4.68
N SER A 22 3.94 -12.26 5.40
CA SER A 22 2.61 -12.87 5.51
C SER A 22 1.60 -11.97 6.23
N GLU A 23 2.03 -11.33 7.31
CA GLU A 23 1.22 -10.41 8.11
C GLU A 23 0.93 -9.10 7.38
N ILE A 24 1.91 -8.58 6.63
CA ILE A 24 1.71 -7.43 5.74
C ILE A 24 0.63 -7.76 4.71
N LYS A 25 0.76 -8.89 4.00
CA LYS A 25 -0.22 -9.32 2.99
C LYS A 25 -1.61 -9.47 3.60
N CYS A 26 -1.73 -10.10 4.78
CA CYS A 26 -2.99 -10.26 5.48
C CYS A 26 -3.62 -8.90 5.85
N THR A 27 -2.81 -7.96 6.33
CA THR A 27 -3.24 -6.60 6.69
C THR A 27 -3.73 -5.84 5.47
N CYS A 28 -2.96 -5.83 4.37
CA CYS A 28 -3.35 -5.22 3.10
C CYS A 28 -4.64 -5.84 2.54
N TYR A 29 -4.77 -7.17 2.61
CA TYR A 29 -6.00 -7.86 2.23
C TYR A 29 -7.21 -7.42 3.07
N CYS A 30 -7.03 -7.29 4.39
CA CYS A 30 -8.10 -6.80 5.27
C CYS A 30 -8.47 -5.34 4.98
N LEU A 31 -7.50 -4.47 4.70
CA LEU A 31 -7.73 -3.10 4.26
C LEU A 31 -8.52 -3.06 2.95
N GLY A 32 -8.14 -3.88 1.97
CA GLY A 32 -8.88 -4.04 0.71
C GLY A 32 -10.36 -4.38 0.92
N LYS A 33 -10.66 -5.36 1.78
CA LYS A 33 -12.04 -5.70 2.14
C LYS A 33 -12.80 -4.53 2.76
N GLN A 34 -12.17 -3.75 3.63
CA GLN A 34 -12.78 -2.57 4.23
C GLN A 34 -13.07 -1.51 3.15
N HIS A 35 -12.19 -1.35 2.17
CA HIS A 35 -12.39 -0.44 1.06
C HIS A 35 -13.61 -0.79 0.19
N ALA A 36 -13.99 -2.08 0.12
CA ALA A 36 -15.20 -2.51 -0.59
C ALA A 36 -16.49 -1.94 0.03
N ALA A 37 -16.49 -1.52 1.29
CA ALA A 37 -17.64 -0.84 1.89
C ALA A 37 -17.91 0.53 1.24
N TYR A 38 -16.88 1.21 0.72
CA TYR A 38 -16.98 2.53 0.10
C TYR A 38 -17.28 2.48 -1.41
N THR A 39 -17.49 1.28 -1.97
CA THR A 39 -17.80 1.12 -3.40
C THR A 39 -19.12 1.79 -3.79
N ALA A 40 -20.11 1.77 -2.88
CA ALA A 40 -21.38 2.47 -3.07
C ALA A 40 -21.20 4.01 -3.10
N GLU A 41 -20.11 4.52 -2.53
CA GLU A 41 -19.82 5.94 -2.36
C GLU A 41 -18.82 6.48 -3.39
N SER A 42 -18.66 5.82 -4.55
CA SER A 42 -17.81 6.24 -5.68
C SER A 42 -16.33 5.80 -5.68
N PHE A 43 -15.93 4.88 -4.80
CA PHE A 43 -14.57 4.34 -4.84
C PHE A 43 -14.29 3.62 -6.17
N LYS A 44 -13.24 4.06 -6.89
CA LYS A 44 -12.78 3.46 -8.15
C LYS A 44 -11.42 2.81 -7.94
N VAL A 45 -11.24 1.61 -8.48
CA VAL A 45 -9.98 0.85 -8.40
C VAL A 45 -8.78 1.65 -8.92
N VAL A 46 -8.97 2.50 -9.93
CA VAL A 46 -7.94 3.39 -10.48
C VAL A 46 -7.29 4.31 -9.42
N TYR A 47 -7.97 4.60 -8.30
CA TYR A 47 -7.41 5.41 -7.24
C TYR A 47 -6.20 4.77 -6.54
N TRP A 48 -6.03 3.45 -6.65
CA TRP A 48 -4.84 2.78 -6.13
C TRP A 48 -3.63 2.91 -7.05
N ASP A 49 -3.85 3.02 -8.36
CA ASP A 49 -2.80 3.38 -9.30
C ASP A 49 -2.33 4.81 -9.04
N GLU A 50 -3.26 5.76 -8.89
CA GLU A 50 -2.97 7.15 -8.54
C GLU A 50 -2.23 7.27 -7.19
N PHE A 51 -2.63 6.49 -6.19
CA PHE A 51 -1.92 6.40 -4.91
C PHE A 51 -0.47 5.91 -5.10
N THR A 52 -0.26 4.87 -5.90
CA THR A 52 1.07 4.31 -6.17
C THR A 52 1.97 5.34 -6.85
N LEU A 53 1.44 6.05 -7.85
CA LEU A 53 2.16 7.10 -8.56
C LEU A 53 2.54 8.26 -7.62
N ALA A 54 1.58 8.78 -6.85
CA ALA A 54 1.83 9.87 -5.91
C ALA A 54 2.88 9.50 -4.85
N MET A 55 2.82 8.26 -4.33
CA MET A 55 3.82 7.76 -3.38
C MET A 55 5.21 7.64 -4.01
N MET A 56 5.30 7.15 -5.25
CA MET A 56 6.58 7.05 -5.95
C MET A 56 7.16 8.43 -6.27
N GLU A 57 6.33 9.36 -6.75
CA GLU A 57 6.74 10.75 -7.01
C GLU A 57 7.24 11.43 -5.72
N GLU A 58 6.53 11.26 -4.60
CA GLU A 58 6.99 11.80 -3.31
C GLU A 58 8.30 11.14 -2.86
N LEU A 59 8.48 9.84 -3.04
CA LEU A 59 9.74 9.16 -2.72
C LEU A 59 10.89 9.69 -3.59
N GLU A 60 10.68 9.88 -4.88
CA GLU A 60 11.68 10.45 -5.79
C GLU A 60 12.04 11.91 -5.43
N ASN A 61 11.06 12.70 -5.00
CA ASN A 61 11.25 14.11 -4.67
C ASN A 61 11.81 14.36 -3.25
N SER A 62 11.39 13.55 -2.27
CA SER A 62 11.72 13.76 -0.85
C SER A 62 13.07 13.16 -0.46
N SER A 63 13.60 12.25 -1.27
CA SER A 63 14.68 11.38 -0.84
C SER A 63 15.87 11.38 -1.80
N ARG A 64 17.08 11.37 -1.23
CA ARG A 64 18.29 10.95 -1.94
C ARG A 64 18.38 9.43 -1.95
N LEU A 65 17.29 8.75 -2.31
CA LEU A 65 17.32 7.30 -2.47
C LEU A 65 18.04 6.97 -3.76
N GLU A 66 18.89 5.95 -3.68
CA GLU A 66 19.52 5.39 -4.87
C GLU A 66 18.46 4.68 -5.72
N SER A 67 18.75 4.48 -7.01
CA SER A 67 17.80 3.81 -7.92
C SER A 67 17.37 2.42 -7.43
N GLU A 68 18.22 1.71 -6.69
CA GLU A 68 17.90 0.40 -6.13
C GLU A 68 16.86 0.49 -5.00
N ASP A 69 16.98 1.47 -4.11
CA ASP A 69 16.02 1.70 -3.04
C ASP A 69 14.64 2.05 -3.62
N LEU A 70 14.60 2.90 -4.66
CA LEU A 70 13.34 3.25 -5.35
C LEU A 70 12.66 2.01 -5.97
N ARG A 71 13.44 1.10 -6.56
CA ARG A 71 12.90 -0.18 -7.08
C ARG A 71 12.36 -1.08 -5.98
N ALA A 72 13.02 -1.11 -4.82
CA ALA A 72 12.54 -1.86 -3.67
C ALA A 72 11.20 -1.30 -3.16
N TRP A 73 11.09 0.02 -3.06
CA TRP A 73 9.83 0.70 -2.72
C TRP A 73 8.72 0.44 -3.73
N GLN A 74 9.02 0.53 -5.03
CA GLN A 74 8.06 0.21 -6.08
C GLN A 74 7.57 -1.25 -5.99
N THR A 75 8.47 -2.19 -5.68
CA THR A 75 8.13 -3.60 -5.47
C THR A 75 7.22 -3.77 -4.24
N PHE A 76 7.54 -3.07 -3.16
CA PHE A 76 6.75 -3.11 -1.93
C PHE A 76 5.35 -2.52 -2.11
N LEU A 77 5.22 -1.39 -2.81
CA LEU A 77 3.94 -0.78 -3.14
C LEU A 77 3.06 -1.68 -4.01
N HIS A 78 3.64 -2.36 -5.01
CA HIS A 78 2.91 -3.36 -5.79
C HIS A 78 2.36 -4.49 -4.90
N LEU A 79 3.16 -5.00 -3.96
CA LEU A 79 2.70 -6.03 -3.03
C LEU A 79 1.52 -5.53 -2.18
N ILE A 80 1.58 -4.29 -1.68
CA ILE A 80 0.49 -3.69 -0.91
C ILE A 80 -0.79 -3.63 -1.76
N VAL A 81 -0.71 -3.02 -2.95
CA VAL A 81 -1.87 -2.79 -3.82
C VAL A 81 -2.48 -4.10 -4.32
N GLU A 82 -1.66 -5.07 -4.73
CA GLU A 82 -2.14 -6.39 -5.16
C GLU A 82 -2.95 -7.09 -4.06
N ASN A 83 -2.46 -7.05 -2.81
CA ASN A 83 -3.18 -7.70 -1.70
C ASN A 83 -4.44 -6.93 -1.33
N MET A 84 -4.43 -5.60 -1.40
CA MET A 84 -5.65 -4.80 -1.27
C MET A 84 -6.67 -5.14 -2.36
N LEU A 85 -6.26 -5.35 -3.62
CA LEU A 85 -7.13 -5.77 -4.75
C LEU A 85 -7.80 -7.09 -4.47
N ASN A 86 -7.01 -8.08 -4.07
CA ASN A 86 -7.53 -9.39 -3.70
C ASN A 86 -8.58 -9.30 -2.59
N GLY A 87 -8.34 -8.44 -1.58
CA GLY A 87 -9.30 -8.21 -0.49
C GLY A 87 -10.59 -7.55 -0.97
N TYR A 88 -10.45 -6.49 -1.77
CA TYR A 88 -11.57 -5.73 -2.30
C TYR A 88 -12.46 -6.57 -3.22
N ASP A 89 -11.87 -7.27 -4.18
CA ASP A 89 -12.60 -8.12 -5.13
C ASP A 89 -13.30 -9.27 -4.41
N HIS A 90 -12.64 -9.89 -3.41
CA HIS A 90 -13.27 -10.91 -2.58
C HIS A 90 -14.52 -10.35 -1.88
N ALA A 91 -14.41 -9.22 -1.18
CA ALA A 91 -15.54 -8.63 -0.48
C ALA A 91 -16.68 -8.24 -1.42
N LYS A 92 -16.36 -7.65 -2.57
CA LYS A 92 -17.34 -7.25 -3.58
C LYS A 92 -18.09 -8.46 -4.17
N ASN A 93 -17.37 -9.53 -4.50
CA ASN A 93 -17.98 -10.75 -5.06
C ASN A 93 -18.89 -11.43 -4.03
N THR A 94 -18.51 -11.48 -2.75
CA THR A 94 -19.35 -12.04 -1.68
C THR A 94 -20.59 -11.18 -1.36
N GLN A 95 -20.55 -9.87 -1.64
CA GLN A 95 -21.72 -8.99 -1.49
C GLN A 95 -22.74 -9.15 -2.63
N ILE A 96 -22.30 -9.51 -3.84
CA ILE A 96 -23.17 -9.70 -5.01
C ILE A 96 -23.95 -11.03 -4.95
N GLU A 97 -23.41 -12.03 -4.24
CA GLU A 97 -24.03 -13.36 -4.09
C GLU A 97 -25.12 -13.43 -2.99
N LYS A 98 -25.46 -12.32 -2.33
CA LYS A 98 -26.49 -12.21 -1.29
C LYS A 98 -27.68 -11.38 -1.73
#